data_AF-A0A2T9YXX1-F1
#
_entry.id   AF-A0A2T9YXX1-F1
#
_cell.length_a   1.000
_cell.length_b   1.000
_cell.length_c   1.000
_cell.angle_alpha   90.00
_cell.angle_beta   90.00
_cell.angle_gamma   90.00
#
_symmetry.space_group_name_H-M   'P 1'
#
loop_
_entity.id
_entity.type
_entity.pdbx_description
1 polymer ?
#
loop_
_entity_poly.entity_id
_entity_poly.type
_entity_poly.pdbx_seq_one_letter_code
_entity_poly.pdbx_strand_id
1 'polypeptide(L)'
;MIKDVIKGLHRGAKHGVLTSKQGRNFYKGNKSGSTGRHTKHGSYVVEWSKVRTYVVPDMTDFKLKPYVSHRTEKIVSKLPVAEDFI
;
A
#
# COMPACT_ATOMS: atom_id res chain seq x y z
N MET A 1 9.67 31.12 -4.53
CA MET A 1 8.68 31.51 -3.49
C MET A 1 7.80 32.66 -3.94
N ILE A 2 8.26 33.92 -4.03
CA ILE A 2 7.42 35.05 -4.49
C ILE A 2 6.90 34.88 -5.92
N LYS A 3 7.73 34.38 -6.85
CA LYS A 3 7.32 34.12 -8.24
C LYS A 3 6.22 33.06 -8.35
N ASP A 4 6.24 32.04 -7.48
CA ASP A 4 5.25 30.96 -7.47
C ASP A 4 3.90 31.43 -6.93
N VAL A 5 3.92 32.32 -5.92
CA VAL A 5 2.73 32.97 -5.36
C VAL A 5 2.06 33.86 -6.41
N ILE A 6 2.83 34.71 -7.10
CA ILE A 6 2.32 35.56 -8.19
C ILE A 6 1.71 34.70 -9.31
N LYS A 7 2.38 33.62 -9.69
CA LYS A 7 1.91 32.68 -10.72
C LYS A 7 0.62 31.96 -10.33
N GLY A 8 0.46 31.62 -9.04
CA GLY A 8 -0.78 31.05 -8.50
C GLY A 8 -1.94 32.04 -8.51
N LEU A 9 -1.68 33.31 -8.18
CA LEU A 9 -2.69 34.37 -8.15
C LEU A 9 -3.31 34.65 -9.53
N HIS A 10 -2.48 34.67 -10.58
CA HIS A 10 -2.92 34.95 -11.96
C HIS A 10 -3.64 33.77 -12.64
N ARG A 11 -3.44 32.53 -12.16
CA ARG A 11 -3.97 31.31 -12.81
C ARG A 11 -5.29 30.82 -12.21
N GLY A 12 -5.70 31.32 -11.05
CA GLY A 12 -6.92 30.88 -10.37
C GLY A 12 -6.88 29.40 -9.96
N ALA A 13 -8.05 28.82 -9.67
CA ALA A 13 -8.16 27.42 -9.31
C ALA A 13 -7.79 26.51 -10.51
N LYS A 14 -6.98 25.48 -10.26
CA LYS A 14 -6.59 24.51 -11.30
C LYS A 14 -7.65 23.41 -11.45
N HIS A 15 -8.04 23.11 -12.69
CA HIS A 15 -8.81 21.90 -13.03
C HIS A 15 -7.92 20.65 -12.97
N GLY A 16 -7.86 20.01 -11.80
CA GLY A 16 -7.14 18.76 -11.57
C GLY A 16 -7.96 17.80 -10.71
N VAL A 17 -7.46 16.57 -10.54
CA VAL A 17 -8.14 15.59 -9.67
C VAL A 17 -8.16 16.11 -8.23
N LEU A 18 -9.36 16.16 -7.64
CA LEU A 18 -9.52 16.57 -6.25
C LEU A 18 -8.93 15.52 -5.30
N THR A 19 -8.13 16.01 -4.37
CA THR A 19 -7.48 15.26 -3.29
C THR A 19 -8.14 15.54 -1.95
N SER A 20 -7.78 14.75 -0.93
CA SER A 20 -8.25 14.91 0.44
C SER A 20 -7.88 16.25 1.09
N LYS A 21 -6.99 17.04 0.48
CA LYS A 21 -6.52 18.33 0.98
C LYS A 21 -7.17 19.53 0.30
N GLN A 22 -8.16 19.31 -0.56
CA GLN A 22 -8.82 20.36 -1.33
C GLN A 22 -10.30 20.42 -0.97
N GLY A 23 -10.77 21.57 -0.47
CA GLY A 23 -12.18 21.84 -0.14
C GLY A 23 -12.59 21.47 1.29
N ARG A 24 -13.40 22.32 1.94
CA ARG A 24 -13.79 22.19 3.35
C ARG A 24 -14.76 21.02 3.62
N ASN A 25 -15.62 20.70 2.65
CA ASN A 25 -16.64 19.63 2.75
C ASN A 25 -16.36 18.47 1.78
N PHE A 26 -15.11 18.31 1.34
CA PHE A 26 -14.70 17.23 0.44
C PHE A 26 -13.79 16.25 1.18
N TYR A 27 -14.41 15.40 2.00
CA TYR A 27 -13.72 14.39 2.79
C TYR A 27 -13.50 13.11 1.98
N LYS A 28 -12.45 13.12 1.16
CA LYS A 28 -12.00 11.96 0.39
C LYS A 28 -10.86 11.23 1.13
N GLY A 29 -10.89 9.89 1.11
CA GLY A 29 -9.81 9.06 1.64
C GLY A 29 -8.68 8.77 0.64
N ASN A 30 -7.59 8.17 1.11
CA ASN A 30 -6.41 7.80 0.30
C ASN A 30 -6.41 6.31 -0.11
N LYS A 31 -7.59 5.70 -0.28
CA LYS A 31 -7.75 4.27 -0.62
C LYS A 31 -7.17 3.28 0.41
N SER A 32 -6.96 3.70 1.66
CA SER A 32 -6.71 2.73 2.75
C SER A 32 -8.01 1.96 2.99
N GLY A 33 -7.98 0.63 2.86
CA GLY A 33 -9.17 -0.21 3.03
C GLY A 33 -9.82 -0.04 4.41
N SER A 34 -11.13 -0.28 4.52
CA SER A 34 -11.82 -0.14 5.81
C SER A 34 -11.38 -1.20 6.82
N THR A 35 -11.22 -0.79 8.08
CA THR A 35 -10.88 -1.68 9.21
C THR A 35 -12.09 -1.94 10.13
N GLY A 36 -13.25 -1.36 9.82
CA GLY A 36 -14.41 -1.36 10.69
C GLY A 36 -15.56 -0.51 10.14
N ARG A 37 -16.34 0.09 11.04
CA ARG A 37 -17.51 0.91 10.67
C ARG A 37 -17.76 2.05 11.66
N HIS A 38 -18.43 3.10 11.18
CA HIS A 38 -18.96 4.15 12.05
C HIS A 38 -20.24 3.68 12.76
N THR A 39 -20.49 4.25 13.94
CA THR A 39 -21.71 4.08 14.73
C THR A 39 -22.69 5.21 14.44
N LYS A 40 -23.95 5.05 14.87
CA LYS A 40 -24.99 6.09 14.76
C LYS A 40 -24.58 7.43 15.37
N HIS A 41 -23.74 7.41 16.40
CA HIS A 41 -23.29 8.59 17.14
C HIS A 41 -21.89 9.07 16.73
N GLY A 42 -21.39 8.67 15.56
CA GLY A 42 -20.13 9.16 15.01
C GLY A 42 -18.86 8.48 15.53
N SER A 43 -18.94 7.65 16.58
CA SER A 43 -17.82 6.81 17.02
C SER A 43 -17.45 5.77 15.97
N TYR A 44 -16.24 5.22 16.02
CA TYR A 44 -15.77 4.17 15.12
C TYR A 44 -15.54 2.87 15.88
N VAL A 45 -16.05 1.75 15.34
CA VAL A 45 -15.86 0.41 15.89
C VAL A 45 -14.92 -0.36 14.95
N VAL A 46 -13.82 -0.86 15.52
CA VAL A 46 -12.85 -1.71 14.83
C VAL A 46 -13.41 -3.13 14.75
N GLU A 47 -13.41 -3.70 13.55
CA GLU A 47 -13.82 -5.09 13.30
C GLU A 47 -12.56 -5.93 13.09
N TRP A 48 -12.21 -6.76 14.07
CA TRP A 48 -10.96 -7.54 14.04
C TRP A 48 -10.85 -8.50 12.85
N SER A 49 -11.97 -8.95 12.28
CA SER A 49 -12.00 -9.75 11.05
C SER A 49 -11.52 -9.00 9.81
N LYS A 50 -11.55 -7.66 9.81
CA LYS A 50 -11.08 -6.80 8.72
C LYS A 50 -9.65 -6.30 8.95
N VAL A 51 -9.13 -6.43 10.16
CA VAL A 51 -7.76 -6.04 10.50
C VAL A 51 -6.81 -7.05 9.84
N ARG A 52 -5.88 -6.55 9.01
CA ARG A 52 -4.85 -7.39 8.39
C ARG A 52 -3.84 -7.81 9.46
N THR A 53 -3.77 -9.10 9.75
CA THR A 53 -2.75 -9.69 10.62
C THR A 53 -1.73 -10.42 9.75
N TYR A 54 -0.46 -10.08 9.91
CA TYR A 54 0.63 -10.73 9.18
C TYR A 54 1.26 -11.79 10.09
N VAL A 55 1.19 -13.05 9.67
CA VAL A 55 1.82 -14.17 10.39
C VAL A 55 3.31 -14.15 10.06
N VAL A 56 4.12 -13.66 10.99
CA VAL A 56 5.57 -13.63 10.86
C VAL A 56 6.13 -14.96 11.36
N PRO A 57 6.83 -15.75 10.53
CA PRO A 57 7.47 -16.99 10.97
C PRO A 57 8.70 -16.69 11.84
N ASP A 58 9.13 -17.69 12.61
CA ASP A 58 10.42 -17.63 13.30
C ASP A 58 11.55 -17.70 12.27
N MET A 59 12.52 -16.79 12.39
CA MET A 59 13.67 -16.67 11.49
C MET A 59 14.99 -17.00 12.18
N THR A 60 14.94 -17.49 13.42
CA THR A 60 16.14 -17.90 14.16
C THR A 60 16.87 -19.01 13.39
N ASP A 61 18.18 -18.86 13.23
CA ASP A 61 19.06 -19.78 12.48
C ASP A 61 18.67 -20.05 11.01
N PHE A 62 17.96 -19.11 10.37
CA PHE A 62 17.60 -19.24 8.96
C PHE A 62 18.85 -19.17 8.06
N LYS A 63 19.12 -20.29 7.36
CA LYS A 63 20.33 -20.49 6.55
C LYS A 63 20.38 -19.61 5.30
N LEU A 64 19.23 -19.33 4.69
CA LEU A 64 19.15 -18.58 3.44
C LEU A 64 19.34 -17.07 3.68
N LYS A 65 19.93 -16.40 2.69
CA LYS A 65 20.17 -14.95 2.70
C LYS A 65 19.41 -14.29 1.53
N PRO A 66 19.17 -12.96 1.58
CA PRO A 66 18.46 -12.26 0.51
C PRO A 66 19.14 -12.32 -0.87
N TYR A 67 20.44 -12.63 -0.90
CA TYR A 67 21.23 -12.71 -2.12
C TYR A 67 22.02 -14.02 -2.19
N VAL A 68 22.38 -14.40 -3.40
CA VAL A 68 23.13 -15.63 -3.72
C VAL A 68 24.51 -15.26 -4.29
N SER A 69 25.50 -16.13 -4.10
CA SER A 69 26.85 -15.96 -4.64
C SER A 69 26.87 -16.08 -6.17
N HIS A 70 27.66 -15.23 -6.82
CA HIS A 70 27.92 -15.28 -8.27
C HIS A 70 28.67 -16.55 -8.71
N ARG A 71 29.26 -17.30 -7.78
CA ARG A 71 29.95 -18.56 -8.06
C ARG A 71 29.00 -19.75 -8.25
N THR A 72 27.70 -19.54 -8.07
CA THR A 72 26.70 -20.60 -8.23
C THR A 72 26.53 -20.96 -9.70
N GLU A 73 26.45 -22.25 -10.00
CA GLU A 73 26.22 -22.72 -11.36
C GLU A 73 24.83 -22.34 -11.88
N LYS A 74 24.72 -22.09 -13.18
CA LYS A 74 23.45 -21.76 -13.82
C LYS A 74 22.72 -23.05 -14.20
N ILE A 75 21.60 -23.31 -13.54
CA ILE A 75 20.74 -24.44 -13.85
C ILE A 75 19.60 -23.96 -14.75
N VAL A 76 19.37 -24.64 -15.88
CA VAL A 76 18.19 -24.45 -16.73
C VAL A 76 17.19 -25.55 -16.41
N SER A 77 16.29 -25.29 -15.48
CA SER A 77 15.20 -26.21 -15.14
C SER A 77 13.93 -25.90 -15.94
N LYS A 78 13.16 -26.94 -16.27
CA LYS A 78 11.79 -26.77 -16.77
C LYS A 78 10.89 -26.32 -15.61
N LEU A 79 9.84 -25.55 -15.92
CA LEU A 79 8.82 -25.23 -14.93
C LEU A 79 8.10 -26.52 -14.52
N PRO A 80 7.79 -26.70 -13.23
CA PRO A 80 7.10 -27.90 -12.79
C PRO A 80 5.68 -27.93 -13.38
N VAL A 81 5.27 -29.09 -13.88
CA VAL A 81 3.94 -29.33 -14.44
C VAL A 81 3.06 -29.96 -13.35
N ALA A 82 1.74 -29.94 -13.53
CA ALA A 82 0.80 -30.46 -12.54
C ALA A 82 1.10 -31.93 -12.18
N GLU A 83 1.58 -32.71 -13.14
CA GLU A 83 1.96 -34.12 -12.98
C GLU A 83 3.16 -34.31 -12.04
N ASP A 84 4.00 -33.30 -11.82
CA ASP A 84 5.14 -33.39 -10.90
C ASP A 84 4.72 -33.30 -9.42
N PHE A 85 3.47 -32.91 -9.16
CA PHE A 85 2.92 -32.70 -7.81
C PHE A 85 1.90 -33.78 -7.40
N ILE A 86 1.62 -34.76 -8.26
CA ILE A 86 0.66 -35.87 -8.06
C ILE A 86 1.44 -37.18 -7.95
#